data_AF-E9H2F4-F1
#
_entry.id   AF-E9H2F4-F1
#
_cell.length_a   1.000
_cell.length_b   1.000
_cell.length_c   1.000
_cell.angle_alpha   90.00
_cell.angle_beta   90.00
_cell.angle_gamma   90.00
#
_symmetry.space_group_name_H-M   'P 1'
#
loop_
_entity.id
_entity.type
_entity.pdbx_description
1 polymer ?
#
loop_
_entity_poly.entity_id
_entity_poly.type
_entity_poly.pdbx_seq_one_letter_code
_entity_poly.pdbx_strand_id
1 'polypeptide(L)'
;MQRQVLFKRCLSHWAVVTNVSRSSVDKLLSVLRTEQHFSFLPKSYKTLLETPRKVSTIPVNPGRYYGFNLLKGITSSLDSLNVQFQSGEVVLKMYVGCDGLPSSKSTNSQFWPVLGKLKLKGADVFEIGFYHGTSKPENANEYLHHFYTEISELMVEGFQYNGSLIKIEIEAFCCDAPALSFIKCVKPCGSYFG
;
A
#
# COMPACT_ATOMS: atom_id res chain seq x y z
N MET A 1 -31.46 -5.63 -17.71
CA MET A 1 -30.56 -4.82 -16.86
C MET A 1 -29.83 -5.67 -15.81
N GLN A 2 -30.53 -6.44 -14.96
CA GLN A 2 -29.92 -7.22 -13.86
C GLN A 2 -28.87 -8.26 -14.30
N ARG A 3 -29.10 -8.97 -15.42
CA ARG A 3 -28.12 -9.92 -15.99
C ARG A 3 -26.82 -9.27 -16.47
N GLN A 4 -26.88 -8.06 -17.03
CA GLN A 4 -25.70 -7.33 -17.51
C GLN A 4 -24.82 -6.86 -16.36
N VAL A 5 -25.45 -6.37 -15.28
CA VAL A 5 -24.74 -6.00 -14.04
C VAL A 5 -24.06 -7.21 -13.41
N LEU A 6 -24.77 -8.34 -13.32
CA LEU A 6 -24.20 -9.58 -12.79
C LEU A 6 -23.01 -10.06 -13.62
N PHE A 7 -23.14 -10.05 -14.95
CA PHE A 7 -22.05 -10.44 -15.85
C PHE A 7 -20.82 -9.55 -15.69
N LYS A 8 -21.02 -8.22 -15.65
CA LYS A 8 -19.94 -7.26 -15.38
C LYS A 8 -19.24 -7.61 -14.05
N ARG A 9 -20.01 -7.87 -12.99
CA ARG A 9 -19.47 -8.21 -11.66
C ARG A 9 -18.66 -9.50 -11.67
N CYS A 10 -19.15 -10.55 -12.34
CA CYS A 10 -18.43 -11.81 -12.47
C CYS A 10 -17.12 -11.64 -13.24
N LEU A 11 -17.14 -10.84 -14.32
CA LEU A 11 -15.95 -10.55 -15.11
C LEU A 11 -14.92 -9.73 -14.31
N SER A 12 -15.36 -8.73 -13.54
CA SER A 12 -14.50 -7.98 -12.62
C SER A 12 -13.88 -8.88 -11.56
N HIS A 13 -14.69 -9.77 -10.96
CA HIS A 13 -14.24 -10.71 -9.94
C HIS A 13 -13.20 -11.70 -10.50
N TRP A 14 -13.46 -12.27 -11.67
CA TRP A 14 -12.51 -13.13 -12.37
C TRP A 14 -11.17 -12.44 -12.59
N ALA A 15 -11.19 -11.19 -13.06
CA ALA A 15 -9.97 -10.45 -13.35
C ALA A 15 -9.11 -10.23 -12.09
N VAL A 16 -9.76 -9.97 -10.95
CA VAL A 16 -9.07 -9.78 -9.65
C VAL A 16 -8.54 -11.10 -9.11
N VAL A 17 -9.36 -12.15 -9.07
CA VAL A 17 -8.99 -13.44 -8.46
C VAL A 17 -7.88 -14.15 -9.24
N THR A 18 -7.89 -14.05 -10.57
CA THR A 18 -6.86 -14.67 -11.41
C THR A 18 -5.60 -13.82 -11.55
N ASN A 19 -5.59 -12.60 -11.01
CA ASN A 19 -4.51 -11.62 -11.18
C ASN A 19 -4.09 -11.45 -12.65
N VAL A 20 -5.06 -11.48 -13.57
CA VAL A 20 -4.79 -11.37 -15.01
C VAL A 20 -4.27 -9.97 -15.33
N SER A 21 -3.36 -9.89 -16.30
CA SER A 21 -2.76 -8.60 -16.66
C SER A 21 -3.83 -7.59 -17.13
N ARG A 22 -3.69 -6.33 -16.71
CA ARG A 22 -4.62 -5.24 -17.06
C ARG A 22 -4.72 -5.05 -18.58
N SER A 23 -3.62 -5.23 -19.30
CA SER A 23 -3.60 -5.17 -20.76
C SER A 23 -4.37 -6.33 -21.40
N SER A 24 -4.32 -7.53 -20.82
CA SER A 24 -5.16 -8.66 -21.25
C SER A 24 -6.64 -8.41 -21.01
N VAL A 25 -7.01 -7.78 -19.89
CA VAL A 25 -8.41 -7.37 -19.64
C VAL A 25 -8.88 -6.38 -20.69
N ASP A 26 -8.09 -5.33 -20.98
CA ASP A 26 -8.43 -4.35 -22.02
C ASP A 26 -8.59 -5.01 -23.40
N LYS A 27 -7.68 -5.91 -23.78
CA LYS A 27 -7.77 -6.68 -25.02
C LYS A 27 -9.04 -7.53 -25.06
N LEU A 28 -9.35 -8.26 -23.98
CA LEU A 28 -10.57 -9.07 -23.89
C LEU A 28 -11.83 -8.20 -24.01
N LEU A 29 -11.89 -7.07 -23.31
CA LEU A 29 -13.00 -6.13 -23.41
C LEU A 29 -13.15 -5.57 -24.82
N SER A 30 -12.03 -5.30 -25.51
CA SER A 30 -12.06 -4.82 -26.90
C SER A 30 -12.66 -5.85 -27.86
N VAL A 31 -12.36 -7.14 -27.66
CA VAL A 31 -12.93 -8.25 -28.44
C VAL A 31 -14.40 -8.44 -28.09
N LEU A 32 -14.75 -8.54 -26.80
CA LEU A 32 -16.14 -8.77 -26.40
C LEU A 32 -17.06 -7.66 -26.92
N ARG A 33 -16.61 -6.41 -26.92
CA ARG A 33 -17.38 -5.26 -27.38
C ARG A 33 -17.63 -5.20 -28.89
N THR A 34 -17.01 -6.05 -29.71
CA THR A 34 -17.34 -6.12 -31.15
C THR A 34 -18.76 -6.66 -31.36
N GLU A 35 -19.24 -7.48 -30.44
CA GLU A 35 -20.60 -8.02 -30.44
C GLU A 35 -21.58 -7.03 -29.82
N GLN A 36 -22.69 -6.76 -30.52
CA GLN A 36 -23.69 -5.78 -30.09
C GLN A 36 -24.26 -6.06 -28.70
N HIS A 37 -24.42 -7.34 -28.35
CA HIS A 37 -24.95 -7.79 -27.06
C HIS A 37 -24.03 -7.46 -25.87
N PHE A 38 -22.74 -7.22 -26.09
CA PHE A 38 -21.74 -6.88 -25.07
C PHE A 38 -21.33 -5.40 -25.09
N SER A 39 -22.02 -4.57 -25.88
CA SER A 39 -21.76 -3.11 -25.96
C SER A 39 -21.85 -2.38 -24.61
N PHE A 40 -22.57 -2.96 -23.62
CA PHE A 40 -22.68 -2.46 -22.24
C PHE A 40 -21.40 -2.62 -21.41
N LEU A 41 -20.47 -3.49 -21.81
CA LEU A 41 -19.20 -3.67 -21.11
C LEU A 41 -18.33 -2.42 -21.22
N PRO A 42 -17.52 -2.07 -20.22
CA PRO A 42 -16.61 -0.93 -20.32
C PRO A 42 -15.52 -1.12 -21.36
N LYS A 43 -14.96 -0.01 -21.87
CA LYS A 43 -13.82 -0.03 -22.80
C LYS A 43 -12.48 -0.36 -22.12
N SER A 44 -12.40 -0.18 -20.80
CA SER A 44 -11.16 -0.35 -20.05
C SER A 44 -11.37 -1.06 -18.72
N TYR A 45 -10.33 -1.77 -18.30
CA TYR A 45 -10.24 -2.44 -17.01
C TYR A 45 -10.49 -1.45 -15.87
N LYS A 46 -10.06 -0.18 -16.01
CA LYS A 46 -10.28 0.88 -15.02
C LYS A 46 -11.76 1.09 -14.70
N THR A 47 -12.61 1.00 -15.72
CA THR A 47 -14.06 1.19 -15.57
C THR A 47 -14.76 -0.13 -15.22
N LEU A 48 -14.18 -1.27 -15.60
CA LEU A 48 -14.62 -2.60 -15.18
C LEU A 48 -14.44 -2.82 -13.68
N LEU A 49 -13.26 -2.47 -13.18
CA LEU A 49 -12.85 -2.61 -11.78
C LEU A 49 -13.20 -1.39 -10.94
N GLU A 50 -13.93 -0.43 -11.52
CA GLU A 50 -14.42 0.77 -10.82
C GLU A 50 -13.30 1.50 -10.06
N THR A 51 -12.13 1.59 -10.69
CA THR A 51 -10.94 2.16 -10.07
C THR A 51 -11.20 3.62 -9.69
N PRO A 52 -11.05 4.00 -8.40
CA PRO A 52 -11.26 5.36 -7.96
C PRO A 52 -10.41 6.35 -8.76
N ARG A 53 -11.05 7.38 -9.31
CA ARG A 53 -10.35 8.42 -10.11
C ARG A 53 -9.79 9.55 -9.25
N LYS A 54 -10.31 9.71 -8.04
CA LYS A 54 -9.86 10.68 -7.06
C LYS A 54 -9.75 9.96 -5.72
N VAL A 55 -8.63 10.16 -5.07
CA VAL A 55 -8.37 9.69 -3.72
C VAL A 55 -8.01 10.89 -2.86
N SER A 56 -8.42 10.86 -1.59
CA SER A 56 -7.96 11.86 -0.63
C SER A 56 -6.46 11.68 -0.42
N THR A 57 -5.71 12.76 -0.47
CA THR A 57 -4.25 12.76 -0.33
C THR A 57 -3.84 13.88 0.60
N ILE A 58 -2.80 13.63 1.37
CA ILE A 58 -2.24 14.53 2.36
C ILE A 58 -1.18 15.38 1.66
N PRO A 59 -1.22 16.72 1.78
CA PRO A 59 -0.14 17.57 1.26
C PRO A 59 1.15 17.30 2.06
N VAL A 60 2.25 17.02 1.35
CA VAL A 60 3.59 16.87 1.93
C VAL A 60 4.54 17.49 0.93
N ASN A 61 5.22 18.59 1.26
CA ASN A 61 5.94 19.35 0.24
C ASN A 61 7.14 18.58 -0.36
N PRO A 62 7.42 18.73 -1.68
CA PRO A 62 6.64 19.46 -2.70
C PRO A 62 5.56 18.59 -3.40
N GLY A 63 5.21 17.44 -2.82
CA GLY A 63 4.34 16.44 -3.40
C GLY A 63 3.08 16.18 -2.59
N ARG A 64 2.65 14.91 -2.63
CA ARG A 64 1.46 14.44 -1.92
C ARG A 64 1.71 13.05 -1.37
N TYR A 65 1.12 12.76 -0.22
CA TYR A 65 1.14 11.46 0.42
C TYR A 65 -0.23 10.81 0.35
N TYR A 66 -0.26 9.49 0.16
CA TYR A 66 -1.43 8.67 0.29
C TYR A 66 -1.19 7.65 1.40
N GLY A 67 -2.06 7.66 2.42
CA GLY A 67 -2.01 6.73 3.54
C GLY A 67 -2.99 5.58 3.36
N PHE A 68 -2.53 4.36 3.62
CA PHE A 68 -3.39 3.20 3.83
C PHE A 68 -3.65 3.05 5.33
N ASN A 69 -4.80 2.49 5.68
CA ASN A 69 -5.09 2.15 7.07
C ASN A 69 -4.15 1.03 7.54
N LEU A 70 -3.30 1.35 8.51
CA LEU A 70 -2.26 0.45 9.02
C LEU A 70 -2.86 -0.79 9.67
N LEU A 71 -3.91 -0.61 10.50
CA LEU A 71 -4.61 -1.70 11.15
C LEU A 71 -5.13 -2.72 10.13
N LYS A 72 -5.73 -2.25 9.03
CA LYS A 72 -6.21 -3.10 7.95
C LYS A 72 -5.08 -3.88 7.27
N GLY A 73 -3.93 -3.26 7.07
CA GLY A 73 -2.74 -3.95 6.54
C GLY A 73 -2.28 -5.08 7.46
N ILE A 74 -2.22 -4.80 8.77
CA ILE A 74 -1.86 -5.77 9.81
C ILE A 74 -2.86 -6.92 9.86
N THR A 75 -4.17 -6.63 9.96
CA THR A 75 -5.20 -7.69 10.05
C THR A 75 -5.26 -8.53 8.78
N SER A 76 -5.12 -7.92 7.59
CA SER A 76 -5.06 -8.67 6.33
C SER A 76 -3.85 -9.62 6.29
N SER A 77 -2.71 -9.20 6.82
CA SER A 77 -1.52 -10.05 6.94
C SER A 77 -1.75 -11.21 7.91
N LEU A 78 -2.36 -10.97 9.07
CA LEU A 78 -2.73 -12.01 10.03
C LEU A 78 -3.74 -13.02 9.46
N ASP A 79 -4.76 -12.51 8.75
CA ASP A 79 -5.80 -13.32 8.10
C ASP A 79 -5.19 -14.22 7.02
N SER A 80 -4.27 -13.68 6.20
CA SER A 80 -3.58 -14.46 5.15
C SER A 80 -2.76 -15.63 5.71
N LEU A 81 -2.29 -15.50 6.95
CA LEU A 81 -1.51 -16.50 7.65
C LEU A 81 -2.37 -17.42 8.54
N ASN A 82 -3.67 -17.16 8.65
CA ASN A 82 -4.59 -17.83 9.58
C ASN A 82 -4.05 -17.87 11.03
N VAL A 83 -3.47 -16.76 11.50
CA VAL A 83 -2.84 -16.69 12.82
C VAL A 83 -3.91 -16.83 13.91
N GLN A 84 -3.62 -17.70 14.88
CA GLN A 84 -4.40 -17.85 16.09
C GLN A 84 -3.52 -17.49 17.28
N PHE A 85 -4.03 -16.61 18.13
CA PHE A 85 -3.40 -16.26 19.39
C PHE A 85 -4.10 -17.00 20.53
N GLN A 86 -3.36 -17.33 21.58
CA GLN A 86 -3.97 -17.75 22.83
C GLN A 86 -4.62 -16.53 23.48
N SER A 87 -5.78 -16.72 24.12
CA SER A 87 -6.51 -15.63 24.78
C SER A 87 -5.59 -14.84 25.73
N GLY A 88 -5.58 -13.52 25.58
CA GLY A 88 -4.78 -12.64 26.41
C GLY A 88 -4.22 -11.45 25.64
N GLU A 89 -3.18 -10.85 26.21
CA GLU A 89 -2.42 -9.77 25.60
C GLU A 89 -1.20 -10.34 24.86
N VAL A 90 -1.04 -9.99 23.58
CA VAL A 90 0.07 -10.41 22.74
C VAL A 90 0.78 -9.20 22.17
N VAL A 91 2.10 -9.21 22.22
CA VAL A 91 2.94 -8.20 21.56
C VAL A 91 3.45 -8.75 20.24
N LEU A 92 3.08 -8.10 19.15
CA LEU A 92 3.48 -8.45 17.80
C LEU A 92 4.52 -7.46 17.28
N LYS A 93 5.69 -8.00 16.94
CA LYS A 93 6.79 -7.22 16.38
C LYS A 93 6.60 -7.00 14.88
N MET A 94 6.96 -5.82 14.38
CA MET A 94 6.97 -5.52 12.94
C MET A 94 8.22 -4.78 12.49
N TYR A 95 8.54 -4.94 11.21
CA TYR A 95 9.55 -4.18 10.50
C TYR A 95 8.88 -3.07 9.70
N VAL A 96 9.55 -1.91 9.61
CA VAL A 96 9.11 -0.77 8.80
C VAL A 96 10.14 -0.51 7.72
N GLY A 97 9.71 -0.47 6.46
CA GLY A 97 10.56 -0.13 5.32
C GLY A 97 10.25 1.26 4.80
N CYS A 98 11.28 2.01 4.44
CA CYS A 98 11.15 3.25 3.69
C CYS A 98 12.21 3.27 2.59
N ASP A 99 11.80 3.61 1.37
CA ASP A 99 12.67 3.64 0.21
C ASP A 99 12.39 4.92 -0.61
N GLY A 100 13.38 5.39 -1.35
CA GLY A 100 13.26 6.50 -2.29
C GLY A 100 13.54 5.99 -3.70
N LEU A 101 12.48 5.72 -4.48
CA LEU A 101 12.60 5.17 -5.82
C LEU A 101 12.34 6.27 -6.87
N PRO A 102 13.26 6.49 -7.84
CA PRO A 102 12.96 7.31 -9.00
C PRO A 102 11.85 6.62 -9.82
N SER A 103 10.71 7.28 -10.00
CA SER A 103 9.52 6.61 -10.56
C SER A 103 9.53 6.54 -12.08
N SER A 104 10.38 7.31 -12.78
CA SER A 104 10.65 7.14 -14.22
C SER A 104 11.93 7.89 -14.67
N LYS A 105 12.47 7.53 -15.84
CA LYS A 105 13.65 8.19 -16.45
C LYS A 105 13.32 9.52 -17.16
N SER A 106 12.04 9.84 -17.37
CA SER A 106 11.60 10.99 -18.20
C SER A 106 10.78 12.04 -17.44
N THR A 107 10.49 11.79 -16.17
CA THR A 107 9.86 12.75 -15.28
C THR A 107 10.73 12.89 -14.03
N ASN A 108 10.90 14.10 -13.49
CA ASN A 108 11.52 14.32 -12.18
C ASN A 108 10.67 13.76 -11.02
N SER A 109 9.85 12.73 -11.25
CA SER A 109 8.97 12.19 -10.24
C SER A 109 9.73 11.21 -9.33
N GLN A 110 9.53 11.39 -8.03
CA GLN A 110 10.03 10.52 -6.98
C GLN A 110 8.88 9.86 -6.25
N PHE A 111 9.07 8.59 -5.95
CA PHE A 111 8.12 7.76 -5.24
C PHE A 111 8.78 7.21 -3.98
N TRP A 112 8.16 7.46 -2.82
CA TRP A 112 8.71 7.09 -1.53
C TRP A 112 7.68 6.27 -0.75
N PRO A 113 7.72 4.93 -0.79
CA PRO A 113 6.80 4.09 -0.04
C PRO A 113 7.20 3.97 1.44
N VAL A 114 6.18 3.90 2.29
CA VAL A 114 6.26 3.38 3.66
C VAL A 114 5.63 1.99 3.65
N LEU A 115 6.39 0.99 4.04
CA LEU A 115 6.01 -0.42 4.00
C LEU A 115 6.07 -1.02 5.40
N GLY A 116 5.19 -1.99 5.66
CA GLY A 116 5.15 -2.75 6.90
C GLY A 116 5.33 -4.23 6.63
N LYS A 117 5.95 -4.94 7.58
CA LYS A 117 6.01 -6.41 7.58
C LYS A 117 5.95 -6.94 9.00
N LEU A 118 5.01 -7.83 9.28
CA LEU A 118 4.97 -8.51 10.58
C LEU A 118 6.17 -9.45 10.74
N LYS A 119 6.75 -9.52 11.94
CA LYS A 119 7.83 -10.47 12.28
C LYS A 119 7.23 -11.86 12.52
N LEU A 120 6.57 -12.39 11.50
CA LEU A 120 5.99 -13.72 11.45
C LEU A 120 6.50 -14.45 10.22
N LYS A 121 6.71 -15.77 10.36
CA LYS A 121 7.16 -16.61 9.25
C LYS A 121 6.06 -16.64 8.18
N GLY A 122 6.42 -16.30 6.95
CA GLY A 122 5.49 -16.25 5.82
C GLY A 122 4.72 -14.94 5.68
N ALA A 123 4.88 -13.97 6.58
CA ALA A 123 4.22 -12.68 6.43
C ALA A 123 4.72 -11.93 5.19
N ASP A 124 3.78 -11.47 4.38
CA ASP A 124 4.04 -10.58 3.26
C ASP A 124 4.21 -9.14 3.70
N VAL A 125 4.88 -8.37 2.85
CA VAL A 125 4.99 -6.91 2.99
C VAL A 125 3.67 -6.28 2.58
N PHE A 126 3.21 -5.29 3.33
CA PHE A 126 2.01 -4.52 3.03
C PHE A 126 2.31 -3.02 2.99
N GLU A 127 1.51 -2.28 2.23
CA GLU A 127 1.65 -0.84 2.11
C GLU A 127 1.06 -0.12 3.34
N ILE A 128 1.84 0.80 3.91
CA ILE A 128 1.38 1.74 4.95
C ILE A 128 1.02 3.07 4.29
N GLY A 129 1.79 3.46 3.28
CA GLY A 129 1.49 4.61 2.46
C GLY A 129 2.59 4.86 1.44
N PHE A 130 2.43 5.92 0.68
CA PHE A 130 3.47 6.37 -0.23
C PHE A 130 3.36 7.86 -0.47
N TYR A 131 4.52 8.47 -0.65
CA TYR A 131 4.68 9.81 -1.16
C TYR A 131 4.97 9.79 -2.65
N HIS A 132 4.43 10.78 -3.37
CA HIS A 132 4.76 11.06 -4.75
C HIS A 132 4.93 12.58 -4.96
N GLY A 133 6.05 12.99 -5.53
CA GLY A 133 6.35 14.40 -5.78
C GLY A 133 7.44 14.59 -6.83
N THR A 134 7.78 15.84 -7.12
CA THR A 134 8.85 16.20 -8.07
C THR A 134 10.26 16.11 -7.47
N SER A 135 10.36 15.83 -6.18
CA SER A 135 11.61 15.57 -5.46
C SER A 135 11.30 14.71 -4.25
N LYS A 136 12.32 14.37 -3.45
CA LYS A 136 12.10 13.78 -2.13
C LYS A 136 11.28 14.73 -1.24
N PRO A 137 10.55 14.21 -0.24
CA PRO A 137 9.87 15.06 0.72
C PRO A 137 10.88 15.98 1.42
N GLU A 138 10.51 17.24 1.64
CA GLU A 138 11.38 18.21 2.33
C GLU A 138 11.47 17.91 3.83
N ASN A 139 10.38 17.38 4.40
CA ASN A 139 10.24 17.15 5.82
C ASN A 139 9.92 15.67 6.10
N ALA A 140 10.84 14.97 6.77
CA ALA A 140 10.66 13.57 7.14
C ALA A 140 9.51 13.35 8.14
N ASN A 141 9.24 14.33 9.01
CA ASN A 141 8.13 14.25 9.97
C ASN A 141 6.79 14.33 9.25
N GLU A 142 6.63 15.22 8.27
CA GLU A 142 5.41 15.28 7.45
C GLU A 142 5.20 14.01 6.63
N TYR A 143 6.29 13.45 6.09
CA TYR A 143 6.28 12.19 5.37
C TYR A 143 5.81 11.01 6.24
N LEU A 144 6.31 10.92 7.48
CA LEU A 144 5.98 9.82 8.40
C LEU A 144 4.78 10.09 9.30
N HIS A 145 4.18 11.29 9.26
CA HIS A 145 3.15 11.69 10.21
C HIS A 145 1.96 10.73 10.23
N HIS A 146 1.46 10.34 9.06
CA HIS A 146 0.35 9.39 8.94
C HIS A 146 0.66 8.04 9.61
N PHE A 147 1.85 7.50 9.33
CA PHE A 147 2.31 6.25 9.95
C PHE A 147 2.45 6.41 11.46
N TYR A 148 3.11 7.48 11.92
CA TYR A 148 3.34 7.75 13.33
C TYR A 148 2.04 7.82 14.14
N THR A 149 1.01 8.48 13.62
CA THR A 149 -0.27 8.61 14.33
C THR A 149 -0.91 7.24 14.54
N GLU A 150 -1.05 6.42 13.48
CA GLU A 150 -1.67 5.10 13.60
C GLU A 150 -0.83 4.12 14.43
N ILE A 151 0.50 4.06 14.21
CA ILE A 151 1.34 3.11 14.92
C ILE A 151 1.41 3.43 16.43
N SER A 152 1.41 4.70 16.81
CA SER A 152 1.46 5.11 18.22
C SER A 152 0.24 4.61 18.99
N GLU A 153 -0.95 4.70 18.38
CA GLU A 153 -2.18 4.16 18.96
C GLU A 153 -2.10 2.62 19.09
N LEU A 154 -1.61 1.92 18.07
CA LEU A 154 -1.47 0.46 18.09
C LEU A 154 -0.38 -0.05 19.05
N MET A 155 0.62 0.77 19.37
CA MET A 155 1.65 0.44 20.35
C MET A 155 1.15 0.61 21.80
N VAL A 156 0.33 1.64 22.07
CA VAL A 156 -0.15 1.95 23.42
C VAL A 156 -1.43 1.18 23.75
N GLU A 157 -2.46 1.36 22.93
CA GLU A 157 -3.80 0.80 23.17
C GLU A 157 -3.92 -0.61 22.60
N GLY A 158 -3.26 -0.87 21.47
CA GLY A 158 -3.41 -2.11 20.72
C GLY A 158 -4.77 -2.22 20.03
N PHE A 159 -5.12 -3.43 19.60
CA PHE A 159 -6.39 -3.72 18.91
C PHE A 159 -6.86 -5.15 19.21
N GLN A 160 -8.16 -5.38 19.10
CA GLN A 160 -8.74 -6.72 19.28
C GLN A 160 -8.65 -7.53 17.99
N TYR A 161 -8.14 -8.75 18.08
CA TYR A 161 -8.09 -9.70 16.97
C TYR A 161 -8.31 -11.12 17.48
N ASN A 162 -9.33 -11.81 16.94
CA ASN A 162 -9.71 -13.18 17.34
C ASN A 162 -9.80 -13.39 18.86
N GLY A 163 -10.34 -12.42 19.59
CA GLY A 163 -10.52 -12.49 21.05
C GLY A 163 -9.26 -12.24 21.89
N SER A 164 -8.16 -11.80 21.25
CA SER A 164 -6.92 -11.41 21.92
C SER A 164 -6.63 -9.92 21.71
N LEU A 165 -6.08 -9.26 22.74
CA LEU A 165 -5.60 -7.88 22.64
C LEU A 165 -4.18 -7.91 22.06
N ILE A 166 -4.01 -7.35 20.87
CA ILE A 166 -2.72 -7.31 20.17
C ILE A 166 -2.15 -5.90 20.26
N LYS A 167 -0.94 -5.78 20.81
CA LYS A 167 -0.14 -4.55 20.74
C LYS A 167 0.97 -4.71 19.71
N ILE A 168 1.34 -3.61 19.06
CA ILE A 168 2.42 -3.62 18.10
C ILE A 168 3.72 -3.12 18.74
N GLU A 169 4.85 -3.69 18.33
CA GLU A 169 6.19 -3.20 18.65
C GLU A 169 6.99 -3.05 17.36
N ILE A 170 7.65 -1.91 17.15
CA ILE A 170 8.55 -1.74 16.01
C ILE A 170 9.89 -2.38 16.36
N GLU A 171 10.22 -3.47 15.67
CA GLU A 171 11.50 -4.16 15.85
C GLU A 171 12.65 -3.39 15.19
N ALA A 172 12.47 -2.96 13.93
CA ALA A 172 13.49 -2.23 13.19
C ALA A 172 12.93 -1.45 12.00
N PHE A 173 13.66 -0.40 11.61
CA PHE A 173 13.51 0.26 10.32
C PHE A 173 14.52 -0.32 9.32
N CYS A 174 14.00 -0.90 8.24
CA CYS A 174 14.76 -1.51 7.15
C CYS A 174 14.80 -0.55 5.96
N CYS A 175 15.78 0.35 5.95
CA CYS A 175 15.92 1.39 4.92
C CYS A 175 17.34 1.37 4.34
N ASP A 176 17.50 1.80 3.09
CA ASP A 176 18.83 2.05 2.53
C ASP A 176 19.50 3.25 3.23
N ALA A 177 20.82 3.40 3.07
CA ALA A 177 21.56 4.45 3.78
C ALA A 177 21.04 5.88 3.47
N PRO A 178 20.70 6.23 2.21
CA PRO A 178 20.04 7.49 1.89
C PRO A 178 18.71 7.71 2.62
N ALA A 179 17.76 6.77 2.55
CA ALA A 179 16.47 6.92 3.22
C ALA A 179 16.60 6.94 4.74
N LEU A 180 17.50 6.12 5.30
CA LEU A 180 17.80 6.13 6.74
C LEU A 180 18.35 7.47 7.20
N SER A 181 19.27 8.08 6.43
CA SER A 181 19.82 9.40 6.77
C SER A 181 18.76 10.49 6.74
N PHE A 182 17.85 10.44 5.78
CA PHE A 182 16.72 11.35 5.65
C PHE A 182 15.78 11.23 6.86
N ILE A 183 15.37 10.01 7.20
CA ILE A 183 14.44 9.75 8.33
C ILE A 183 15.06 10.14 9.67
N LYS A 184 16.36 9.88 9.85
CA LYS A 184 17.09 10.26 11.06
C LYS A 184 17.42 11.76 11.12
N CYS A 185 17.10 12.54 10.08
CA CYS A 185 17.52 13.93 9.93
C CYS A 185 19.04 14.13 10.10
N VAL A 186 19.85 13.14 9.70
CA VAL A 186 21.31 13.20 9.75
C VAL A 186 21.88 13.46 8.37
N LYS A 187 23.03 14.14 8.31
CA LYS A 187 23.76 14.29 7.05
C LYS A 187 24.08 12.90 6.49
N PRO A 188 23.83 12.63 5.19
CA PRO A 188 24.26 11.38 4.58
C PRO A 188 25.77 11.23 4.76
N CYS A 189 26.24 10.09 5.27
CA CYS A 189 27.66 9.74 5.19
C CYS A 189 27.99 9.44 3.73
N GLY A 190 28.34 10.48 2.97
CA GLY A 190 28.64 10.41 1.55
C GLY A 190 29.65 11.48 1.17
N SER A 191 30.88 11.35 1.66
CA SER A 191 32.03 11.95 1.00
C SER A 191 32.41 11.08 -0.21
N TYR A 192 31.92 11.43 -1.39
CA TYR A 192 32.65 11.13 -2.63
C TYR A 192 33.50 12.36 -2.95
N PHE A 193 34.71 12.40 -2.41
CA PHE A 193 35.80 13.13 -3.04
C PHE A 193 36.49 12.14 -3.98
N GLY A 194 36.38 12.42 -5.27
CA GLY A 194 37.03 11.71 -6.37
C GLY A 194 36.82 12.50 -7.64
#